data_AF-A0A1S4DV82-F1
#
_entry.id   AF-A0A1S4DV82-F1
#
_cell.length_a   1.000
_cell.length_b   1.000
_cell.length_c   1.000
_cell.angle_alpha   90.00
_cell.angle_beta   90.00
_cell.angle_gamma   90.00
#
_symmetry.space_group_name_H-M   'P 1'
#
loop_
_entity.id
_entity.type
_entity.pdbx_description
1 polymer ?
#
loop_
_entity_poly.entity_id
_entity_poly.type
_entity_poly.pdbx_seq_one_letter_code
_entity_poly.pdbx_strand_id
1 'polypeptide(L)'
;MAVPESSEGHRTASRRANRPLVGPRVPLRRLLRVASVACGIQFGWALQLSLLTPYIQELGIPHAWSSLIWLCGPISGLFVQPLVGHMSDHCTSRYGRRRPFIVAGALSIVLAVLIIGHSADLGWWIGDRGDVRPRAIVFFVIGFWILDVANNVSQGPCRALLADLTGKDHRRNRVANAYFSLFIAVGNIFGYATGSVSGWYKIFPFTLTSACSVNCANLKSAFLIDIVFIAITTYLSVSAAQEIPLVSNGRPSLVLEESMGESGHASEAFFWDLFHTFRHFSGYIWVILLVTSLTWIAWFPFILFDTDWMGREIYGGKPNEGQTYSLGVRMGAFGLTCNSVVLGITSLLMEKLCRKWGAGFIWGISNIFMAICFLTILVVTYVANNMGYIGHDLPPKSILSAALIIFALLGAPLAITYSVPYAMISSRVESLQLGQGCGVPGKWTMGSAVWWWKLSSFCCGSTCSFCKWTHCHLGSSSVWCSEPQKPHMRIFEKLGWCASHP
;
A
#
# COMPACT_ATOMS: atom_id res chain seq x y z
N MET A 1 -67.14 -59.16 -2.84
CA MET A 1 -67.33 -59.47 -4.27
C MET A 1 -67.07 -58.21 -5.06
N ALA A 2 -66.17 -58.31 -6.03
CA ALA A 2 -65.51 -57.22 -6.75
C ALA A 2 -66.40 -56.54 -7.81
N VAL A 3 -66.15 -55.25 -8.10
CA VAL A 3 -66.23 -54.58 -9.43
C VAL A 3 -65.47 -53.21 -9.32
N PRO A 4 -65.00 -52.54 -10.40
CA PRO A 4 -63.83 -52.84 -11.23
C PRO A 4 -62.81 -51.67 -11.35
N GLU A 5 -61.65 -51.96 -11.95
CA GLU A 5 -60.75 -50.97 -12.56
C GLU A 5 -61.47 -50.12 -13.62
N SER A 6 -61.24 -48.81 -13.60
CA SER A 6 -61.23 -48.00 -14.82
C SER A 6 -60.03 -47.06 -14.80
N SER A 7 -59.22 -47.20 -15.83
CA SER A 7 -58.05 -46.41 -16.14
C SER A 7 -58.46 -44.99 -16.55
N GLU A 8 -57.84 -43.97 -15.98
CA GLU A 8 -57.53 -42.75 -16.73
C GLU A 8 -56.31 -42.06 -16.12
N GLY A 9 -55.22 -42.10 -16.89
CA GLY A 9 -53.92 -41.60 -16.49
C GLY A 9 -53.89 -40.08 -16.50
N HIS A 10 -53.95 -39.47 -15.31
CA HIS A 10 -53.30 -38.19 -15.10
C HIS A 10 -51.84 -38.40 -14.72
N ARG A 11 -51.01 -38.46 -15.77
CA ARG A 11 -49.56 -38.21 -15.68
C ARG A 11 -49.36 -36.89 -14.95
N THR A 12 -49.03 -36.96 -13.67
CA THR A 12 -48.37 -35.87 -12.95
C THR A 12 -47.03 -35.64 -13.63
N ALA A 13 -47.01 -34.71 -14.59
CA ALA A 13 -45.80 -34.15 -15.13
C ALA A 13 -45.07 -33.48 -13.97
N SER A 14 -44.18 -34.26 -13.34
CA SER A 14 -43.22 -33.79 -12.35
C SER A 14 -42.54 -32.56 -12.95
N ARG A 15 -42.89 -31.41 -12.36
CA ARG A 15 -42.35 -30.09 -12.66
C ARG A 15 -40.86 -30.20 -12.37
N ARG A 16 -40.09 -30.59 -13.38
CA ARG A 16 -38.64 -30.68 -13.36
C ARG A 16 -38.16 -29.29 -12.98
N ALA A 17 -37.85 -29.10 -11.70
CA ALA A 17 -37.32 -27.85 -11.19
C ALA A 17 -36.12 -27.52 -12.07
N ASN A 18 -36.20 -26.40 -12.78
CA ASN A 18 -35.07 -25.81 -13.49
C ASN A 18 -33.98 -25.61 -12.43
N ARG A 19 -33.07 -26.58 -12.28
CA ARG A 19 -31.77 -26.31 -11.68
C ARG A 19 -31.23 -25.12 -12.46
N PRO A 20 -30.86 -24.01 -11.81
CA PRO A 20 -30.24 -22.91 -12.53
C PRO A 20 -29.07 -23.52 -13.31
N LEU A 21 -29.10 -23.36 -14.64
CA LEU A 21 -28.00 -23.76 -15.51
C LEU A 21 -26.77 -23.06 -14.94
N VAL A 22 -25.92 -23.81 -14.25
CA VAL A 22 -24.65 -23.29 -13.75
C VAL A 22 -23.90 -22.86 -14.99
N GLY A 23 -23.84 -21.55 -15.24
CA GLY A 23 -23.18 -20.99 -16.41
C GLY A 23 -21.77 -21.58 -16.57
N PRO A 24 -21.25 -21.67 -17.80
CA PRO A 24 -19.96 -22.29 -18.07
C PRO A 24 -18.90 -21.68 -17.15
N ARG A 25 -18.28 -22.56 -16.35
CA ARG A 25 -17.33 -22.17 -15.31
C ARG A 25 -16.15 -21.43 -15.94
N VAL A 26 -15.80 -20.26 -15.41
CA VAL A 26 -14.66 -19.46 -15.89
C VAL A 26 -13.38 -20.32 -15.86
N PRO A 27 -12.59 -20.41 -16.93
CA PRO A 27 -11.38 -21.24 -16.94
C PRO A 27 -10.29 -20.63 -16.03
N LEU A 28 -9.47 -21.48 -15.39
CA LEU A 28 -8.40 -21.03 -14.48
C LEU A 28 -7.40 -20.09 -15.16
N ARG A 29 -7.11 -20.30 -16.45
CA ARG A 29 -6.27 -19.42 -17.27
C ARG A 29 -6.82 -17.99 -17.37
N ARG A 30 -8.15 -17.82 -17.32
CA ARG A 30 -8.79 -16.50 -17.33
C ARG A 30 -8.65 -15.82 -15.96
N LEU A 31 -8.80 -16.56 -14.86
CA LEU A 31 -8.55 -16.05 -13.51
C LEU A 31 -7.10 -15.61 -13.32
N LEU A 32 -6.15 -16.40 -13.84
CA LEU A 32 -4.72 -16.08 -13.78
C LEU A 32 -4.39 -14.80 -14.55
N ARG A 33 -4.93 -14.62 -15.77
CA ARG A 33 -4.77 -13.38 -16.54
C ARG A 33 -5.36 -12.16 -15.82
N VAL A 34 -6.54 -12.28 -15.23
CA VAL A 34 -7.16 -11.19 -14.47
C VAL A 34 -6.34 -10.83 -13.23
N ALA A 35 -5.79 -11.82 -12.53
CA ALA A 35 -4.95 -11.61 -11.35
C ALA A 35 -3.59 -10.97 -11.69
N SER A 36 -3.11 -11.05 -12.94
CA SER A 36 -1.78 -10.56 -13.34
C SER A 36 -1.58 -9.05 -13.13
N VAL A 37 -2.63 -8.24 -13.16
CA VAL A 37 -2.59 -6.79 -12.88
C VAL A 37 -2.03 -6.47 -11.48
N ALA A 38 -2.20 -7.38 -10.53
CA ALA A 38 -1.62 -7.23 -9.19
C ALA A 38 -0.10 -7.14 -9.22
N CYS A 39 0.55 -7.79 -10.20
CA CYS A 39 2.00 -7.73 -10.39
C CYS A 39 2.45 -6.32 -10.76
N GLY A 40 1.80 -5.68 -11.75
CA GLY A 40 2.14 -4.33 -12.17
C GLY A 40 1.93 -3.30 -11.06
N ILE A 41 0.79 -3.35 -10.37
CA ILE A 41 0.49 -2.44 -9.26
C ILE A 41 1.55 -2.58 -8.14
N GLN A 42 1.96 -3.80 -7.81
CA GLN A 42 2.94 -4.04 -6.74
C GLN A 42 4.37 -3.73 -7.15
N PHE A 43 4.70 -3.87 -8.43
CA PHE A 43 5.98 -3.39 -8.96
C PHE A 43 6.15 -1.88 -8.71
N GLY A 44 5.14 -1.08 -9.05
CA GLY A 44 5.11 0.36 -8.76
C GLY A 44 5.19 0.68 -7.26
N TRP A 45 4.41 -0.02 -6.42
CA TRP A 45 4.51 0.13 -4.96
C TRP A 45 5.91 -0.15 -4.42
N ALA A 46 6.57 -1.21 -4.89
CA ALA A 46 7.91 -1.55 -4.46
C ALA A 46 8.95 -0.49 -4.88
N LEU A 47 8.84 0.07 -6.08
CA LEU A 47 9.68 1.21 -6.50
C LEU A 47 9.41 2.46 -5.67
N GLN A 48 8.13 2.74 -5.39
CA GLN A 48 7.72 3.87 -4.55
C GLN A 48 8.31 3.74 -3.13
N LEU A 49 8.19 2.59 -2.47
CA LEU A 49 8.70 2.39 -1.12
C LEU A 49 10.25 2.41 -1.07
N SER A 50 10.92 1.85 -2.07
CA SER A 50 12.39 1.72 -2.05
C SER A 50 13.17 2.93 -2.57
N LEU A 51 12.58 3.78 -3.41
CA LEU A 51 13.35 4.84 -4.10
C LEU A 51 12.81 6.25 -3.91
N LEU A 52 11.53 6.45 -3.57
CA LEU A 52 10.98 7.81 -3.48
C LEU A 52 11.47 8.58 -2.27
N THR A 53 11.68 7.96 -1.12
CA THR A 53 12.26 8.67 0.03
C THR A 53 13.69 9.15 -0.28
N PRO A 54 14.60 8.32 -0.82
CA PRO A 54 15.89 8.81 -1.28
C PRO A 54 15.79 9.95 -2.30
N TYR A 55 14.86 9.86 -3.24
CA TYR A 55 14.66 10.90 -4.25
C TYR A 55 14.13 12.22 -3.66
N ILE A 56 13.24 12.17 -2.66
CA ILE A 56 12.83 13.36 -1.88
C ILE A 56 14.05 14.07 -1.30
N GLN A 57 14.99 13.30 -0.76
CA GLN A 57 16.23 13.84 -0.19
C GLN A 57 17.17 14.38 -1.28
N GLU A 58 17.27 13.74 -2.45
CA GLU A 58 18.02 14.27 -3.61
C GLU A 58 17.40 15.56 -4.17
N LEU A 59 16.09 15.77 -4.08
CA LEU A 59 15.45 17.03 -4.47
C LEU A 59 15.72 18.20 -3.49
N GLY A 60 16.39 17.92 -2.37
CA GLY A 60 16.76 18.92 -1.36
C GLY A 60 15.71 19.13 -0.27
N ILE A 61 14.70 18.25 -0.17
CA ILE A 61 13.68 18.34 0.89
C ILE A 61 14.27 17.80 2.20
N PRO A 62 14.26 18.57 3.30
CA PRO A 62 14.74 18.09 4.59
C PRO A 62 13.98 16.84 5.05
N HIS A 63 14.68 15.93 5.70
CA HIS A 63 14.16 14.63 6.16
C HIS A 63 12.87 14.74 7.01
N ALA A 64 12.70 15.83 7.77
CA ALA A 64 11.51 16.08 8.59
C ALA A 64 10.21 16.20 7.78
N TRP A 65 10.28 16.66 6.54
CA TRP A 65 9.12 16.85 5.67
C TRP A 65 8.75 15.61 4.85
N SER A 66 9.66 14.63 4.74
CA SER A 66 9.41 13.38 4.02
C SER A 66 8.19 12.64 4.56
N SER A 67 8.02 12.58 5.88
CA SER A 67 6.85 11.97 6.51
C SER A 67 5.55 12.69 6.15
N LEU A 68 5.55 14.01 5.95
CA LEU A 68 4.34 14.73 5.55
C LEU A 68 3.92 14.39 4.12
N ILE A 69 4.89 14.22 3.21
CA ILE A 69 4.61 13.82 1.83
C ILE A 69 3.96 12.44 1.81
N TRP A 70 4.49 11.50 2.59
CA TRP A 70 3.97 10.12 2.70
C TRP A 70 2.59 10.00 3.38
N LEU A 71 2.07 11.07 3.97
CA LEU A 71 0.74 11.09 4.60
C LEU A 71 -0.38 10.79 3.58
N CYS A 72 -0.16 11.06 2.30
CA CYS A 72 -1.12 10.74 1.25
C CYS A 72 -1.44 9.25 1.13
N GLY A 73 -0.50 8.35 1.44
CA GLY A 73 -0.74 6.90 1.39
C GLY A 73 -1.89 6.49 2.33
N PRO A 74 -1.78 6.75 3.64
CA PRO A 74 -2.85 6.47 4.59
C PRO A 74 -4.15 7.25 4.34
N ILE A 75 -4.07 8.53 3.93
CA ILE A 75 -5.27 9.34 3.62
C ILE A 75 -6.02 8.76 2.41
N SER A 76 -5.30 8.49 1.31
CA SER A 76 -5.90 7.92 0.11
C SER A 76 -6.44 6.51 0.38
N GLY A 77 -5.72 5.68 1.15
CA GLY A 77 -6.21 4.37 1.56
C GLY A 77 -7.54 4.44 2.34
N LEU A 78 -7.69 5.44 3.19
CA LEU A 78 -8.91 5.64 3.99
C LEU A 78 -10.11 6.10 3.15
N PHE A 79 -9.94 7.08 2.27
CA PHE A 79 -11.06 7.71 1.55
C PHE A 79 -11.29 7.14 0.15
N VAL A 80 -10.23 6.85 -0.59
CA VAL A 80 -10.31 6.46 -2.00
C VAL A 80 -10.76 5.01 -2.16
N GLN A 81 -10.24 4.08 -1.35
CA GLN A 81 -10.62 2.67 -1.49
C GLN A 81 -12.13 2.42 -1.31
N PRO A 82 -12.80 2.98 -0.29
CA PRO A 82 -14.24 2.76 -0.09
C PRO A 82 -15.08 3.48 -1.14
N LEU A 83 -14.71 4.73 -1.47
CA LEU A 83 -15.41 5.53 -2.47
C LEU A 83 -15.37 4.86 -3.85
N VAL A 84 -14.18 4.46 -4.30
CA VAL A 84 -14.02 3.78 -5.59
C VAL A 84 -14.70 2.41 -5.56
N GLY A 85 -14.68 1.70 -4.43
CA GLY A 85 -15.46 0.47 -4.25
C GLY A 85 -16.94 0.70 -4.55
N HIS A 86 -17.55 1.67 -3.87
CA HIS A 86 -18.96 2.03 -4.04
C HIS A 86 -19.28 2.52 -5.46
N MET A 87 -18.47 3.43 -6.01
CA MET A 87 -18.64 3.96 -7.37
C MET A 87 -18.49 2.87 -8.43
N SER A 88 -17.55 1.94 -8.23
CA SER A 88 -17.34 0.82 -9.15
C SER A 88 -18.51 -0.14 -9.15
N ASP A 89 -19.18 -0.36 -8.01
CA ASP A 89 -20.31 -1.28 -7.91
C ASP A 89 -21.60 -0.73 -8.57
N HIS A 90 -21.71 0.60 -8.75
CA HIS A 90 -22.86 1.29 -9.36
C HIS A 90 -22.64 1.72 -10.82
N CYS A 91 -21.48 1.41 -11.40
CA CYS A 91 -21.14 1.88 -12.73
C CYS A 91 -21.90 1.12 -13.84
N THR A 92 -22.58 1.88 -14.71
CA THR A 92 -23.40 1.41 -15.82
C THR A 92 -22.69 1.48 -17.19
N SER A 93 -21.37 1.69 -17.20
CA SER A 93 -20.60 1.88 -18.44
C SER A 93 -20.70 0.70 -19.41
N ARG A 94 -20.72 1.00 -20.72
CA ARG A 94 -20.73 0.00 -21.81
C ARG A 94 -19.54 -0.95 -21.79
N TYR A 95 -18.45 -0.53 -21.14
CA TYR A 95 -17.21 -1.32 -21.04
C TYR A 95 -17.23 -2.32 -19.88
N GLY A 96 -18.33 -2.41 -19.14
CA GLY A 96 -18.45 -3.19 -17.92
C GLY A 96 -18.45 -2.31 -16.68
N ARG A 97 -18.69 -2.94 -15.54
CA ARG A 97 -18.87 -2.28 -14.25
C ARG A 97 -17.54 -1.87 -13.62
N ARG A 98 -16.55 -2.76 -13.59
CA ARG A 98 -15.27 -2.53 -12.87
C ARG A 98 -14.12 -2.13 -13.79
N ARG A 99 -14.16 -2.54 -15.06
CA ARG A 99 -13.10 -2.27 -16.05
C ARG A 99 -12.74 -0.79 -16.24
N PRO A 100 -13.70 0.16 -16.29
CA PRO A 100 -13.37 1.57 -16.46
C PRO A 100 -12.47 2.11 -15.34
N PHE A 101 -12.71 1.70 -14.08
CA PHE A 101 -11.91 2.13 -12.94
C PHE A 101 -10.50 1.54 -12.96
N ILE A 102 -10.35 0.28 -13.40
CA ILE A 102 -9.03 -0.36 -13.55
C ILE A 102 -8.21 0.36 -14.62
N VAL A 103 -8.82 0.66 -15.78
CA VAL A 103 -8.13 1.37 -16.88
C VAL A 103 -7.82 2.81 -16.49
N ALA A 104 -8.78 3.53 -15.88
CA ALA A 104 -8.56 4.90 -15.42
C ALA A 104 -7.46 4.95 -14.35
N GLY A 105 -7.46 4.02 -13.39
CA GLY A 105 -6.40 3.90 -12.39
C GLY A 105 -5.04 3.63 -13.01
N ALA A 106 -4.94 2.69 -13.96
CA ALA A 106 -3.68 2.40 -14.66
C ALA A 106 -3.17 3.61 -15.47
N LEU A 107 -4.04 4.33 -16.18
CA LEU A 107 -3.67 5.55 -16.91
C LEU A 107 -3.20 6.65 -15.95
N SER A 108 -3.87 6.81 -14.81
CA SER A 108 -3.44 7.75 -13.77
C SER A 108 -2.10 7.37 -13.14
N ILE A 109 -1.81 6.07 -12.93
CA ILE A 109 -0.49 5.60 -12.50
C ILE A 109 0.57 6.01 -13.54
N VAL A 110 0.33 5.74 -14.83
CA VAL A 110 1.27 6.12 -15.91
C VAL A 110 1.53 7.63 -15.91
N LEU A 111 0.49 8.45 -15.81
CA LEU A 111 0.62 9.90 -15.75
C LEU A 111 1.42 10.35 -14.51
N ALA A 112 1.09 9.81 -13.34
CA ALA A 112 1.77 10.14 -12.09
C ALA A 112 3.25 9.77 -12.10
N VAL A 113 3.57 8.58 -12.60
CA VAL A 113 4.94 8.09 -12.74
C VAL A 113 5.75 8.95 -13.71
N LEU A 114 5.15 9.41 -14.81
CA LEU A 114 5.81 10.37 -15.71
C LEU A 114 6.08 11.71 -15.03
N ILE A 115 5.12 12.25 -14.27
CA ILE A 115 5.30 13.49 -13.52
C ILE A 115 6.43 13.35 -12.49
N ILE A 116 6.48 12.25 -11.75
CA ILE A 116 7.51 11.97 -10.74
C ILE A 116 8.88 11.79 -11.40
N GLY A 117 8.98 10.93 -12.41
CA GLY A 117 10.23 10.61 -13.09
C GLY A 117 10.84 11.80 -13.84
N HIS A 118 9.99 12.75 -14.29
CA HIS A 118 10.42 13.98 -14.95
C HIS A 118 10.34 15.22 -14.04
N SER A 119 10.14 15.08 -12.73
CA SER A 119 9.92 16.23 -11.84
C SER A 119 11.11 17.21 -11.86
N ALA A 120 12.34 16.70 -11.89
CA ALA A 120 13.56 17.50 -12.03
C ALA A 120 13.64 18.23 -13.39
N ASP A 121 13.26 17.57 -14.48
CA ASP A 121 13.23 18.15 -15.82
C ASP A 121 12.18 19.27 -15.91
N LEU A 122 10.97 19.01 -15.41
CA LEU A 122 9.86 19.98 -15.38
C LEU A 122 10.21 21.21 -14.54
N GLY A 123 10.82 21.02 -13.37
CA GLY A 123 11.30 22.12 -12.53
C GLY A 123 12.36 22.97 -13.25
N TRP A 124 13.29 22.32 -13.95
CA TRP A 124 14.33 23.02 -14.71
C TRP A 124 13.76 23.84 -15.87
N TRP A 125 12.79 23.30 -16.61
CA TRP A 125 12.11 24.01 -17.70
C TRP A 125 11.40 25.29 -17.23
N ILE A 126 10.87 25.28 -16.00
CA ILE A 126 10.16 26.43 -15.41
C ILE A 126 11.12 27.33 -14.62
N GLY A 127 12.41 26.99 -14.57
CA GLY A 127 13.50 27.88 -14.17
C GLY A 127 14.24 27.50 -12.89
N ASP A 128 14.17 26.25 -12.43
CA ASP A 128 15.00 25.79 -11.31
C ASP A 128 16.47 25.65 -11.77
N ARG A 129 17.38 26.42 -11.16
CA ARG A 129 18.82 26.46 -11.55
C ARG A 129 19.79 26.41 -10.37
N GLY A 130 19.40 25.80 -9.25
CA GLY A 130 20.25 25.64 -8.06
C GLY A 130 20.08 24.29 -7.37
N ASP A 131 20.68 24.16 -6.18
CA ASP A 131 20.64 22.95 -5.36
C ASP A 131 19.24 22.70 -4.79
N VAL A 132 18.51 23.77 -4.46
CA VAL A 132 17.11 23.69 -4.04
C VAL A 132 16.22 23.91 -5.27
N ARG A 133 15.37 22.94 -5.56
CA ARG A 133 14.52 22.91 -6.77
C ARG A 133 13.04 22.96 -6.39
N PRO A 134 12.52 24.12 -5.95
CA PRO A 134 11.18 24.22 -5.37
C PRO A 134 10.09 23.83 -6.37
N ARG A 135 10.27 24.11 -7.66
CA ARG A 135 9.28 23.75 -8.68
C ARG A 135 9.30 22.25 -8.95
N ALA A 136 10.49 21.65 -9.02
CA ALA A 136 10.61 20.19 -9.11
C ALA A 136 9.95 19.48 -7.92
N ILE A 137 10.09 20.04 -6.71
CA ILE A 137 9.43 19.55 -5.49
C ILE A 137 7.90 19.59 -5.64
N VAL A 138 7.33 20.69 -6.16
CA VAL A 138 5.87 20.80 -6.36
C VAL A 138 5.36 19.74 -7.35
N PHE A 139 6.02 19.58 -8.50
CA PHE A 139 5.64 18.51 -9.45
C PHE A 139 5.77 17.12 -8.83
N PHE A 140 6.85 16.89 -8.08
CA PHE A 140 7.05 15.63 -7.38
C PHE A 140 5.92 15.35 -6.38
N VAL A 141 5.57 16.30 -5.51
CA VAL A 141 4.51 16.12 -4.51
C VAL A 141 3.15 15.90 -5.16
N ILE A 142 2.81 16.66 -6.20
CA ILE A 142 1.57 16.45 -6.97
C ILE A 142 1.56 15.06 -7.60
N GLY A 143 2.63 14.68 -8.29
CA GLY A 143 2.77 13.36 -8.90
C GLY A 143 2.67 12.23 -7.87
N PHE A 144 3.32 12.38 -6.72
CA PHE A 144 3.30 11.43 -5.61
C PHE A 144 1.87 11.21 -5.09
N TRP A 145 1.12 12.29 -4.85
CA TRP A 145 -0.27 12.20 -4.40
C TRP A 145 -1.17 11.54 -5.45
N ILE A 146 -1.00 11.89 -6.73
CA ILE A 146 -1.75 11.25 -7.82
C ILE A 146 -1.42 9.76 -7.88
N LEU A 147 -0.14 9.38 -7.72
CA LEU A 147 0.30 7.99 -7.72
C LEU A 147 -0.39 7.18 -6.62
N ASP A 148 -0.38 7.67 -5.39
CA ASP A 148 -1.06 7.00 -4.26
C ASP A 148 -2.56 6.85 -4.49
N VAL A 149 -3.24 7.91 -4.93
CA VAL A 149 -4.67 7.84 -5.26
C VAL A 149 -4.90 6.81 -6.37
N ALA A 150 -4.10 6.83 -7.45
CA ALA A 150 -4.25 5.93 -8.59
C ALA A 150 -3.98 4.46 -8.23
N ASN A 151 -3.01 4.20 -7.36
CA ASN A 151 -2.74 2.87 -6.80
C ASN A 151 -3.95 2.34 -6.01
N ASN A 152 -4.54 3.19 -5.16
CA ASN A 152 -5.74 2.84 -4.39
C ASN A 152 -6.98 2.64 -5.28
N VAL A 153 -7.16 3.47 -6.32
CA VAL A 153 -8.22 3.32 -7.34
C VAL A 153 -8.09 1.99 -8.07
N SER A 154 -6.87 1.55 -8.38
CA SER A 154 -6.63 0.32 -9.16
C SER A 154 -6.80 -0.95 -8.33
N GLN A 155 -6.26 -0.96 -7.10
CA GLN A 155 -6.16 -2.17 -6.28
C GLN A 155 -7.53 -2.73 -5.85
N GLY A 156 -8.46 -1.87 -5.45
CA GLY A 156 -9.79 -2.26 -4.96
C GLY A 156 -10.64 -2.99 -6.03
N PRO A 157 -10.95 -2.34 -7.16
CA PRO A 157 -11.72 -2.92 -8.27
C PRO A 157 -11.09 -4.19 -8.85
N CYS A 158 -9.75 -4.28 -8.93
CA CYS A 158 -9.08 -5.50 -9.41
C CYS A 158 -9.38 -6.71 -8.52
N ARG A 159 -9.32 -6.54 -7.20
CA ARG A 159 -9.60 -7.61 -6.24
C ARG A 159 -11.09 -8.00 -6.25
N ALA A 160 -11.97 -7.01 -6.38
CA ALA A 160 -13.41 -7.23 -6.42
C ALA A 160 -13.86 -7.91 -7.73
N LEU A 161 -13.26 -7.53 -8.87
CA LEU A 161 -13.46 -8.20 -10.17
C LEU A 161 -13.11 -9.69 -10.10
N LEU A 162 -12.01 -10.01 -9.42
CA LEU A 162 -11.59 -11.39 -9.26
C LEU A 162 -12.57 -12.20 -8.40
N ALA A 163 -13.12 -11.59 -7.34
CA ALA A 163 -14.17 -12.22 -6.53
C ALA A 163 -15.45 -12.46 -7.35
N ASP A 164 -15.88 -11.47 -8.13
CA ASP A 164 -17.07 -11.57 -8.99
C ASP A 164 -16.97 -12.71 -10.01
N LEU A 165 -15.80 -12.90 -10.63
CA LEU A 165 -15.56 -13.99 -11.59
C LEU A 165 -15.61 -15.40 -10.97
N THR A 166 -15.35 -15.50 -9.67
CA THR A 166 -15.45 -16.78 -8.93
C THR A 166 -16.82 -17.03 -8.34
N GLY A 167 -17.67 -16.00 -8.25
CA GLY A 167 -19.02 -16.08 -7.71
C GLY A 167 -19.05 -16.65 -6.29
N LYS A 168 -20.02 -17.53 -6.02
CA LYS A 168 -20.20 -18.17 -4.70
C LYS A 168 -19.34 -19.44 -4.50
N ASP A 169 -18.46 -19.79 -5.44
CA ASP A 169 -17.59 -20.96 -5.30
C ASP A 169 -16.38 -20.65 -4.40
N HIS A 170 -16.50 -20.98 -3.11
CA HIS A 170 -15.46 -20.73 -2.11
C HIS A 170 -14.10 -21.34 -2.48
N ARG A 171 -14.07 -22.52 -3.14
CA ARG A 171 -12.82 -23.16 -3.54
C ARG A 171 -12.11 -22.36 -4.62
N ARG A 172 -12.86 -21.86 -5.62
CA ARG A 172 -12.30 -21.03 -6.70
C ARG A 172 -11.90 -19.65 -6.22
N ASN A 173 -12.68 -19.03 -5.33
CA ASN A 173 -12.30 -17.77 -4.70
C ASN A 173 -10.97 -17.91 -3.95
N ARG A 174 -10.73 -19.05 -3.28
CA ARG A 174 -9.43 -19.33 -2.64
C ARG A 174 -8.29 -19.43 -3.66
N VAL A 175 -8.47 -20.18 -4.76
CA VAL A 175 -7.47 -20.29 -5.83
C VAL A 175 -7.19 -18.94 -6.49
N ALA A 176 -8.22 -18.15 -6.74
CA ALA A 176 -8.10 -16.83 -7.35
C ALA A 176 -7.34 -15.86 -6.43
N ASN A 177 -7.68 -15.80 -5.14
CA ASN A 177 -6.92 -15.02 -4.17
C ASN A 177 -5.47 -15.51 -4.06
N ALA A 178 -5.21 -16.81 -4.17
CA ALA A 178 -3.84 -17.34 -4.20
C ALA A 178 -3.04 -16.85 -5.43
N TYR A 179 -3.65 -16.83 -6.62
CA TYR A 179 -3.02 -16.24 -7.81
C TYR A 179 -2.75 -14.75 -7.64
N PHE A 180 -3.71 -14.01 -7.05
CA PHE A 180 -3.53 -12.59 -6.76
C PHE A 180 -2.36 -12.35 -5.81
N SER A 181 -2.29 -13.08 -4.69
CA SER A 181 -1.17 -12.99 -3.75
C SER A 181 0.17 -13.41 -4.37
N LEU A 182 0.18 -14.41 -5.25
CA LEU A 182 1.38 -14.79 -5.99
C LEU A 182 1.89 -13.64 -6.86
N PHE A 183 1.01 -13.00 -7.64
CA PHE A 183 1.39 -11.86 -8.47
C PHE A 183 1.83 -10.66 -7.65
N ILE A 184 1.25 -10.43 -6.46
CA ILE A 184 1.75 -9.42 -5.52
C ILE A 184 3.21 -9.70 -5.15
N ALA A 185 3.52 -10.93 -4.74
CA ALA A 185 4.88 -11.29 -4.34
C ALA A 185 5.88 -11.15 -5.49
N VAL A 186 5.49 -11.58 -6.69
CA VAL A 186 6.30 -11.44 -7.91
C VAL A 186 6.55 -9.97 -8.24
N GLY A 187 5.52 -9.12 -8.16
CA GLY A 187 5.64 -7.67 -8.38
C GLY A 187 6.63 -7.01 -7.41
N ASN A 188 6.53 -7.33 -6.11
CA ASN A 188 7.45 -6.80 -5.11
C ASN A 188 8.90 -7.22 -5.35
N ILE A 189 9.14 -8.50 -5.65
CA ILE A 189 10.49 -9.01 -5.93
C ILE A 189 11.09 -8.27 -7.13
N PHE A 190 10.34 -8.15 -8.23
CA PHE A 190 10.85 -7.46 -9.42
C PHE A 190 11.01 -5.95 -9.22
N GLY A 191 10.11 -5.30 -8.49
CA GLY A 191 10.21 -3.87 -8.22
C GLY A 191 11.42 -3.52 -7.36
N TYR A 192 11.61 -4.21 -6.23
CA TYR A 192 12.79 -4.00 -5.38
C TYR A 192 14.09 -4.42 -6.08
N ALA A 193 14.06 -5.49 -6.89
CA ALA A 193 15.22 -5.89 -7.67
C ALA A 193 15.59 -4.81 -8.69
N THR A 194 14.60 -4.22 -9.37
CA THR A 194 14.81 -3.11 -10.31
C THR A 194 15.43 -1.90 -9.61
N GLY A 195 14.98 -1.56 -8.40
CA GLY A 195 15.58 -0.50 -7.58
C GLY A 195 17.00 -0.79 -7.09
N SER A 196 17.39 -2.06 -6.96
CA SER A 196 18.76 -2.45 -6.55
C SER A 196 19.79 -2.36 -7.68
N VAL A 197 19.35 -2.55 -8.92
CA VAL A 197 20.22 -2.56 -10.11
C VAL A 197 20.45 -1.13 -10.59
N SER A 198 21.70 -0.77 -10.88
CA SER A 198 22.02 0.46 -11.61
C SER A 198 22.33 0.19 -13.08
N GLY A 199 22.27 1.24 -13.88
CA GLY A 199 22.60 1.18 -15.31
C GLY A 199 21.38 1.12 -16.21
N TRP A 200 20.17 1.24 -15.67
CA TRP A 200 18.95 1.36 -16.46
C TRP A 200 18.99 2.56 -17.41
N TYR A 201 19.64 3.66 -17.00
CA TYR A 201 19.89 4.83 -17.85
C TYR A 201 20.74 4.53 -19.08
N LYS A 202 21.52 3.43 -19.11
CA LYS A 202 22.28 3.02 -20.31
C LYS A 202 21.38 2.37 -21.37
N ILE A 203 20.31 1.71 -20.92
CA ILE A 203 19.28 1.13 -21.80
C ILE A 203 18.35 2.24 -22.29
N PHE A 204 18.06 3.22 -21.44
CA PHE A 204 17.25 4.39 -21.77
C PHE A 204 18.09 5.68 -21.71
N PRO A 205 18.99 5.94 -22.68
CA PRO A 205 19.94 7.05 -22.62
C PRO A 205 19.29 8.44 -22.59
N PHE A 206 18.06 8.56 -23.11
CA PHE A 206 17.27 9.80 -23.05
C PHE A 206 16.85 10.21 -21.63
N THR A 207 17.03 9.34 -20.64
CA THR A 207 16.67 9.65 -19.24
C THR A 207 17.68 10.58 -18.57
N LEU A 208 18.94 10.57 -19.04
CA LEU A 208 19.98 11.47 -18.55
C LEU A 208 19.82 12.85 -19.21
N THR A 209 19.66 13.89 -18.39
CA THR A 209 19.47 15.27 -18.85
C THR A 209 20.39 16.21 -18.08
N SER A 210 20.50 17.46 -18.52
CA SER A 210 21.26 18.50 -17.80
C SER A 210 20.69 18.78 -16.41
N ALA A 211 19.42 18.46 -16.17
CA ALA A 211 18.74 18.65 -14.89
C ALA A 211 18.82 17.41 -13.97
N CYS A 212 18.98 16.21 -14.53
CA CYS A 212 18.80 14.95 -13.83
C CYS A 212 20.14 14.18 -13.76
N SER A 213 20.65 13.99 -12.54
CA SER A 213 21.88 13.22 -12.29
C SER A 213 21.72 11.74 -12.66
N VAL A 214 22.80 10.97 -12.60
CA VAL A 214 22.77 9.52 -12.87
C VAL A 214 21.77 8.77 -11.96
N ASN A 215 21.59 9.21 -10.71
CA ASN A 215 20.66 8.58 -9.76
C ASN A 215 19.21 8.87 -10.15
N CYS A 216 18.91 10.14 -10.39
CA CYS A 216 17.63 10.59 -10.93
C CYS A 216 17.31 9.87 -12.26
N ALA A 217 18.29 9.69 -13.15
CA ALA A 217 18.11 8.99 -14.42
C ALA A 217 17.84 7.48 -14.23
N ASN A 218 18.49 6.84 -13.25
CA ASN A 218 18.17 5.45 -12.87
C ASN A 218 16.74 5.32 -12.34
N LEU A 219 16.31 6.22 -11.46
CA LEU A 219 14.95 6.27 -10.93
C LEU A 219 13.93 6.43 -12.06
N LYS A 220 14.13 7.43 -12.91
CA LYS A 220 13.31 7.69 -14.10
C LYS A 220 13.23 6.46 -15.01
N SER A 221 14.35 5.79 -15.24
CA SER A 221 14.39 4.56 -16.04
C SER A 221 13.62 3.40 -15.39
N ALA A 222 13.75 3.20 -14.07
CA ALA A 222 13.00 2.18 -13.34
C ALA A 222 11.49 2.42 -13.42
N PHE A 223 11.07 3.68 -13.36
CA PHE A 223 9.68 4.08 -13.53
C PHE A 223 9.14 3.91 -14.95
N LEU A 224 9.97 4.06 -15.97
CA LEU A 224 9.58 3.70 -17.34
C LEU A 224 9.34 2.19 -17.50
N ILE A 225 10.11 1.36 -16.79
CA ILE A 225 9.88 -0.09 -16.75
C ILE A 225 8.55 -0.40 -16.06
N ASP A 226 8.20 0.33 -14.99
CA ASP A 226 6.89 0.22 -14.33
C ASP A 226 5.75 0.51 -15.30
N ILE A 227 5.85 1.59 -16.08
CA ILE A 227 4.85 1.94 -17.12
C ILE A 227 4.63 0.77 -18.09
N VAL A 228 5.70 0.12 -18.54
CA VAL A 228 5.60 -1.06 -19.42
C VAL A 228 4.92 -2.22 -18.69
N PHE A 229 5.29 -2.50 -17.45
CA PHE A 229 4.70 -3.56 -16.63
C PHE A 229 3.22 -3.34 -16.35
N ILE A 230 2.82 -2.15 -15.90
CA ILE A 230 1.41 -1.84 -15.62
C ILE A 230 0.58 -1.86 -16.90
N ALA A 231 1.10 -1.35 -18.03
CA ALA A 231 0.39 -1.39 -19.31
C ALA A 231 0.14 -2.81 -19.78
N ILE A 232 1.15 -3.68 -19.77
CA ILE A 232 1.04 -5.08 -20.17
C ILE A 232 0.08 -5.84 -19.25
N THR A 233 0.27 -5.73 -17.94
CA THR A 233 -0.53 -6.49 -16.97
C THR A 233 -1.99 -6.02 -16.92
N THR A 234 -2.23 -4.71 -17.08
CA THR A 234 -3.58 -4.14 -17.23
C THR A 234 -4.24 -4.62 -18.51
N TYR A 235 -3.51 -4.60 -19.64
CA TYR A 235 -4.02 -5.13 -20.90
C TYR A 235 -4.41 -6.61 -20.80
N LEU A 236 -3.55 -7.44 -20.20
CA LEU A 236 -3.83 -8.87 -19.98
C LEU A 236 -5.05 -9.09 -19.09
N SER A 237 -5.23 -8.28 -18.05
CA SER A 237 -6.37 -8.38 -17.15
C SER A 237 -7.68 -7.92 -17.80
N VAL A 238 -7.67 -6.74 -18.41
CA VAL A 238 -8.85 -6.11 -19.04
C VAL A 238 -9.31 -6.85 -20.28
N SER A 239 -8.40 -7.43 -21.06
CA SER A 239 -8.75 -8.29 -22.22
C SER A 239 -9.32 -9.64 -21.80
N ALA A 240 -8.90 -10.18 -20.65
CA ALA A 240 -9.44 -11.40 -20.09
C ALA A 240 -10.78 -11.18 -19.36
N ALA A 241 -11.04 -9.98 -18.86
CA ALA A 241 -12.29 -9.62 -18.20
C ALA A 241 -13.34 -9.19 -19.25
N GLN A 242 -14.06 -10.12 -19.86
CA GLN A 242 -15.34 -9.79 -20.51
C GLN A 242 -16.41 -9.65 -19.42
N GLU A 243 -16.76 -8.41 -19.08
CA GLU A 243 -17.87 -8.07 -18.18
C GLU A 243 -19.13 -7.74 -18.99
N ILE A 244 -20.28 -8.15 -18.46
CA ILE A 244 -21.60 -7.77 -18.97
C ILE A 244 -21.98 -6.46 -18.25
N PRO A 245 -22.39 -5.39 -18.97
CA PRO A 245 -22.85 -4.15 -18.32
C PRO A 245 -24.11 -4.41 -17.49
N LEU A 246 -24.29 -3.62 -16.42
CA LEU A 246 -25.55 -3.60 -15.67
C LEU A 246 -26.65 -3.04 -16.59
N VAL A 247 -27.57 -3.88 -17.03
CA VAL A 247 -28.74 -3.43 -17.81
C VAL A 247 -29.68 -2.68 -16.88
N SER A 248 -29.83 -1.38 -17.10
CA SER A 248 -30.89 -0.58 -16.47
C SER A 248 -32.22 -1.04 -17.06
N ASN A 249 -32.89 -2.00 -16.41
CA ASN A 249 -34.20 -2.44 -16.86
C ASN A 249 -35.22 -1.31 -16.62
N GLY A 250 -35.82 -0.84 -17.72
CA GLY A 250 -36.66 0.35 -17.79
C GLY A 250 -37.80 0.41 -16.78
N ARG A 251 -37.68 1.34 -15.83
CA ARG A 251 -38.80 2.17 -15.38
C ARG A 251 -38.57 3.59 -15.92
N PRO A 252 -39.51 4.18 -16.67
CA PRO A 252 -39.32 5.50 -17.25
C PRO A 252 -39.28 6.59 -16.18
N SER A 253 -38.18 7.36 -16.19
CA SER A 253 -38.11 8.81 -16.00
C SER A 253 -39.06 9.49 -14.99
N LEU A 254 -38.68 9.45 -13.72
CA LEU A 254 -38.92 10.55 -12.75
C LEU A 254 -37.68 10.87 -11.89
N VAL A 255 -36.50 10.30 -12.18
CA VAL A 255 -35.28 10.43 -11.34
C VAL A 255 -34.09 11.02 -12.12
N LEU A 256 -34.30 11.48 -13.36
CA LEU A 256 -33.22 12.07 -14.17
C LEU A 256 -32.84 13.49 -13.72
N GLU A 257 -33.64 14.14 -12.86
CA GLU A 257 -33.28 15.42 -12.23
C GLU A 257 -32.57 15.26 -10.88
N GLU A 258 -32.59 14.08 -10.25
CA GLU A 258 -31.97 13.85 -8.93
C GLU A 258 -30.50 13.39 -9.02
N SER A 259 -30.11 12.84 -10.17
CA SER A 259 -28.84 12.13 -10.35
C SER A 259 -27.59 13.02 -10.51
N MET A 260 -27.75 14.34 -10.55
CA MET A 260 -26.62 15.29 -10.42
C MET A 260 -26.46 15.87 -9.00
N GLY A 261 -27.45 15.67 -8.12
CA GLY A 261 -27.42 16.10 -6.71
C GLY A 261 -27.17 14.96 -5.71
N GLU A 262 -27.46 13.71 -6.07
CA GLU A 262 -27.41 12.55 -5.14
C GLU A 262 -26.02 11.95 -4.89
N SER A 263 -25.00 12.23 -5.71
CA SER A 263 -23.67 11.63 -5.50
C SER A 263 -23.00 12.10 -4.20
N GLY A 264 -23.34 13.31 -3.74
CA GLY A 264 -22.88 13.85 -2.45
C GLY A 264 -23.58 13.17 -1.26
N HIS A 265 -24.92 13.13 -1.27
CA HIS A 265 -25.71 12.55 -0.19
C HIS A 265 -25.53 11.03 -0.05
N ALA A 266 -25.38 10.29 -1.15
CA ALA A 266 -25.10 8.85 -1.09
C ALA A 266 -23.71 8.55 -0.50
N SER A 267 -22.71 9.40 -0.76
CA SER A 267 -21.38 9.25 -0.17
C SER A 267 -21.39 9.62 1.32
N GLU A 268 -22.11 10.67 1.72
CA GLU A 268 -22.25 11.08 3.12
C GLU A 268 -22.98 10.02 3.94
N ALA A 269 -24.07 9.44 3.41
CA ALA A 269 -24.80 8.34 4.04
C ALA A 269 -23.90 7.10 4.23
N PHE A 270 -23.09 6.76 3.22
CA PHE A 270 -22.13 5.65 3.29
C PHE A 270 -21.08 5.84 4.40
N PHE A 271 -20.50 7.05 4.52
CA PHE A 271 -19.54 7.33 5.60
C PHE A 271 -20.21 7.28 6.97
N TRP A 272 -21.42 7.81 7.11
CA TRP A 272 -22.18 7.72 8.36
C TRP A 272 -22.49 6.28 8.77
N ASP A 273 -22.91 5.44 7.83
CA ASP A 273 -23.15 4.01 8.10
C ASP A 273 -21.86 3.27 8.48
N LEU A 274 -20.73 3.62 7.86
CA LEU A 274 -19.41 3.12 8.22
C LEU A 274 -19.03 3.49 9.66
N PHE A 275 -19.19 4.76 10.04
CA PHE A 275 -18.90 5.23 11.40
C PHE A 275 -19.84 4.60 12.43
N HIS A 276 -21.12 4.45 12.11
CA HIS A 276 -22.09 3.81 13.00
C HIS A 276 -21.76 2.33 13.23
N THR A 277 -21.20 1.65 12.21
CA THR A 277 -20.75 0.26 12.31
C THR A 277 -19.61 0.09 13.32
N PHE A 278 -18.70 1.08 13.45
CA PHE A 278 -17.61 1.01 14.45
C PHE A 278 -18.12 0.92 15.89
N ARG A 279 -19.29 1.51 16.16
CA ARG A 279 -19.91 1.50 17.50
C ARG A 279 -20.38 0.10 17.94
N HIS A 280 -20.56 -0.81 16.99
CA HIS A 280 -21.06 -2.16 17.22
C HIS A 280 -19.93 -3.22 17.29
N PHE A 281 -18.67 -2.80 17.26
CA PHE A 281 -17.54 -3.72 17.37
C PHE A 281 -17.42 -4.29 18.77
N SER A 282 -17.28 -5.62 18.85
CA SER A 282 -17.01 -6.31 20.12
C SER A 282 -15.64 -5.92 20.68
N GLY A 283 -15.47 -6.01 22.01
CA GLY A 283 -14.20 -5.68 22.67
C GLY A 283 -12.99 -6.43 22.09
N TYR A 284 -13.18 -7.65 21.59
CA TYR A 284 -12.13 -8.43 20.93
C TYR A 284 -11.65 -7.80 19.61
N ILE A 285 -12.56 -7.23 18.80
CA ILE A 285 -12.19 -6.54 17.55
C ILE A 285 -11.39 -5.28 17.89
N TRP A 286 -11.79 -4.53 18.92
CA TRP A 286 -11.03 -3.37 19.40
C TRP A 286 -9.60 -3.72 19.82
N VAL A 287 -9.40 -4.83 20.53
CA VAL A 287 -8.06 -5.31 20.89
C VAL A 287 -7.22 -5.60 19.65
N ILE A 288 -7.77 -6.29 18.63
CA ILE A 288 -7.03 -6.55 17.39
C ILE A 288 -6.68 -5.24 16.68
N LEU A 289 -7.62 -4.29 16.61
CA LEU A 289 -7.39 -3.00 15.97
C LEU A 289 -6.30 -2.19 16.69
N LEU A 290 -6.31 -2.17 18.03
CA LEU A 290 -5.30 -1.51 18.86
C LEU A 290 -3.91 -2.12 18.69
N VAL A 291 -3.79 -3.46 18.75
CA VAL A 291 -2.49 -4.11 18.54
C VAL A 291 -2.01 -3.88 17.11
N THR A 292 -2.92 -3.93 16.13
CA THR A 292 -2.60 -3.61 14.74
C THR A 292 -2.10 -2.17 14.60
N SER A 293 -2.76 -1.19 15.22
CA SER A 293 -2.30 0.21 15.15
C SER A 293 -0.90 0.36 15.73
N LEU A 294 -0.63 -0.20 16.91
CA LEU A 294 0.70 -0.15 17.53
C LEU A 294 1.77 -0.82 16.67
N THR A 295 1.47 -1.99 16.08
CA THR A 295 2.39 -2.67 15.16
C THR A 295 2.69 -1.81 13.93
N TRP A 296 1.71 -1.12 13.37
CA TRP A 296 1.93 -0.24 12.21
C TRP A 296 2.71 1.04 12.56
N ILE A 297 2.60 1.57 13.78
CA ILE A 297 3.48 2.67 14.26
C ILE A 297 4.96 2.26 14.13
N ALA A 298 5.28 1.00 14.42
CA ALA A 298 6.64 0.48 14.29
C ALA A 298 7.06 0.24 12.83
N TRP A 299 6.15 -0.24 11.98
CA TRP A 299 6.46 -0.52 10.57
C TRP A 299 6.62 0.73 9.70
N PHE A 300 5.90 1.82 9.96
CA PHE A 300 5.94 3.00 9.10
C PHE A 300 7.35 3.60 8.99
N PRO A 301 8.07 3.91 10.08
CA PRO A 301 9.44 4.43 9.96
C PRO A 301 10.36 3.48 9.19
N PHE A 302 10.24 2.17 9.40
CA PHE A 302 11.04 1.19 8.67
C PHE A 302 10.74 1.24 7.18
N ILE A 303 9.49 1.07 6.76
CA ILE A 303 9.09 0.99 5.35
C ILE A 303 9.41 2.28 4.58
N LEU A 304 9.39 3.43 5.25
CA LEU A 304 9.61 4.73 4.61
C LEU A 304 11.09 5.10 4.51
N PHE A 305 11.91 4.66 5.47
CA PHE A 305 13.28 5.14 5.63
C PHE A 305 14.34 4.03 5.59
N ASP A 306 13.98 2.77 5.35
CA ASP A 306 14.90 1.63 5.32
C ASP A 306 16.07 1.80 4.32
N THR A 307 15.76 2.20 3.09
CA THR A 307 16.73 2.41 2.02
C THR A 307 17.55 3.67 2.22
N ASP A 308 16.94 4.74 2.75
CA ASP A 308 17.65 5.96 3.15
C ASP A 308 18.60 5.70 4.33
N TRP A 309 18.17 4.93 5.32
CA TRP A 309 18.97 4.48 6.45
C TRP A 309 20.20 3.69 5.98
N MET A 310 20.04 2.78 5.01
CA MET A 310 21.18 2.07 4.41
C MET A 310 22.14 3.04 3.72
N GLY A 311 21.63 4.06 3.02
CA GLY A 311 22.43 5.10 2.36
C GLY A 311 23.22 5.98 3.33
N ARG A 312 22.59 6.44 4.41
CA ARG A 312 23.16 7.41 5.35
C ARG A 312 23.93 6.78 6.49
N GLU A 313 23.29 5.88 7.23
CA GLU A 313 23.81 5.36 8.49
C GLU A 313 24.81 4.21 8.27
N ILE A 314 24.58 3.37 7.27
CA ILE A 314 25.48 2.24 6.96
C ILE A 314 26.56 2.65 5.97
N TYR A 315 26.21 3.37 4.91
CA TYR A 315 27.17 3.77 3.90
C TYR A 315 27.84 5.12 4.19
N GLY A 316 27.32 5.93 5.12
CA GLY A 316 27.90 7.24 5.43
C GLY A 316 27.72 8.28 4.32
N GLY A 317 26.85 8.02 3.35
CA GLY A 317 26.66 8.89 2.20
C GLY A 317 25.65 10.00 2.47
N LYS A 318 25.83 11.15 1.81
CA LYS A 318 24.84 12.23 1.79
C LYS A 318 24.13 12.29 0.43
N PRO A 319 22.84 12.65 0.40
CA PRO A 319 22.14 12.91 -0.86
C PRO A 319 22.88 13.99 -1.66
N ASN A 320 22.94 13.83 -2.98
CA ASN A 320 23.66 14.72 -3.93
C ASN A 320 25.19 14.80 -3.76
N GLU A 321 25.80 14.09 -2.80
CA GLU A 321 27.26 14.03 -2.64
C GLU A 321 27.81 12.64 -2.99
N GLY A 322 28.63 12.58 -4.05
CA GLY A 322 29.30 11.36 -4.48
C GLY A 322 28.34 10.23 -4.89
N GLN A 323 28.84 8.99 -4.88
CA GLN A 323 28.04 7.79 -5.22
C GLN A 323 27.71 6.92 -4.01
N THR A 324 28.33 7.17 -2.86
CA THR A 324 28.24 6.32 -1.66
C THR A 324 26.81 6.19 -1.15
N TYR A 325 26.05 7.30 -1.11
CA TYR A 325 24.64 7.29 -0.72
C TYR A 325 23.80 6.41 -1.66
N SER A 326 23.93 6.62 -2.97
CA SER A 326 23.20 5.86 -3.98
C SER A 326 23.54 4.36 -3.96
N LEU A 327 24.79 4.01 -3.65
CA LEU A 327 25.22 2.64 -3.49
C LEU A 327 24.54 1.99 -2.28
N GLY A 328 24.46 2.71 -1.15
CA GLY A 328 23.73 2.24 0.03
C GLY A 328 22.23 2.08 -0.21
N VAL A 329 21.57 3.04 -0.87
CA VAL A 329 20.14 2.94 -1.26
C VAL A 329 19.89 1.69 -2.09
N ARG A 330 20.75 1.40 -3.07
CA ARG A 330 20.67 0.20 -3.91
C ARG A 330 20.84 -1.09 -3.12
N MET A 331 21.78 -1.12 -2.18
CA MET A 331 21.96 -2.26 -1.28
C MET A 331 20.78 -2.43 -0.32
N GLY A 332 20.14 -1.33 0.10
CA GLY A 332 18.87 -1.36 0.83
C GLY A 332 17.76 -1.99 0.00
N ALA A 333 17.59 -1.56 -1.25
CA ALA A 333 16.62 -2.16 -2.18
C ALA A 333 16.90 -3.65 -2.46
N PHE A 334 18.18 -4.05 -2.52
CA PHE A 334 18.55 -5.47 -2.56
C PHE A 334 18.11 -6.22 -1.29
N GLY A 335 18.33 -5.63 -0.11
CA GLY A 335 17.80 -6.14 1.15
C GLY A 335 16.28 -6.30 1.15
N LEU A 336 15.54 -5.35 0.57
CA LEU A 336 14.07 -5.45 0.39
C LEU A 336 13.64 -6.50 -0.63
N THR A 337 14.48 -6.79 -1.61
CA THR A 337 14.28 -7.94 -2.51
C THR A 337 14.34 -9.24 -1.73
N CYS A 338 15.38 -9.41 -0.88
CA CYS A 338 15.50 -10.56 0.01
C CYS A 338 14.34 -10.63 1.02
N ASN A 339 13.92 -9.49 1.57
CA ASN A 339 12.74 -9.37 2.43
C ASN A 339 11.49 -9.93 1.73
N SER A 340 11.26 -9.53 0.47
CA SER A 340 10.10 -9.96 -0.31
C SER A 340 10.11 -11.46 -0.64
N VAL A 341 11.29 -12.05 -0.84
CA VAL A 341 11.43 -13.51 -1.01
C VAL A 341 11.03 -14.24 0.27
N VAL A 342 11.55 -13.81 1.42
CA VAL A 342 11.20 -14.42 2.72
C VAL A 342 9.72 -14.23 3.02
N LEU A 343 9.19 -13.03 2.80
CA LEU A 343 7.76 -12.72 2.92
C LEU A 343 6.91 -13.67 2.08
N GLY A 344 7.27 -13.88 0.81
CA GLY A 344 6.59 -14.81 -0.08
C GLY A 344 6.59 -16.25 0.44
N ILE A 345 7.74 -16.75 0.91
CA ILE A 345 7.87 -18.08 1.51
C ILE A 345 7.01 -18.19 2.78
N THR A 346 7.07 -17.21 3.68
CA THR A 346 6.26 -17.19 4.90
C THR A 346 4.77 -17.17 4.57
N SER A 347 4.35 -16.42 3.53
CA SER A 347 2.95 -16.40 3.09
C SER A 347 2.43 -17.77 2.65
N LEU A 348 3.27 -18.59 2.00
CA LEU A 348 2.89 -19.96 1.61
C LEU A 348 2.77 -20.91 2.80
N LEU A 349 3.57 -20.69 3.85
CA LEU A 349 3.58 -21.52 5.05
C LEU A 349 2.52 -21.08 6.08
N MET A 350 2.05 -19.84 5.98
CA MET A 350 1.18 -19.20 6.98
C MET A 350 -0.07 -20.01 7.32
N GLU A 351 -0.80 -20.55 6.35
CA GLU A 351 -2.00 -21.37 6.61
C GLU A 351 -1.68 -22.61 7.46
N LYS A 352 -0.54 -23.27 7.20
CA LYS A 352 -0.10 -24.45 7.95
C LYS A 352 0.30 -24.07 9.37
N LEU A 353 1.03 -22.96 9.52
CA LEU A 353 1.40 -22.42 10.82
C LEU A 353 0.14 -22.08 11.63
N CYS A 354 -0.77 -21.24 11.09
CA CYS A 354 -1.98 -20.79 11.78
C CYS A 354 -2.91 -21.94 12.17
N ARG A 355 -3.01 -23.00 11.36
CA ARG A 355 -3.79 -24.19 11.71
C ARG A 355 -3.16 -25.01 12.84
N LYS A 356 -1.84 -25.08 12.91
CA LYS A 356 -1.13 -25.91 13.90
C LYS A 356 -0.95 -25.21 15.25
N TRP A 357 -0.66 -23.90 15.25
CA TRP A 357 -0.31 -23.14 16.48
C TRP A 357 -1.33 -22.07 16.85
N GLY A 358 -2.32 -21.79 15.98
CA GLY A 358 -3.29 -20.72 16.19
C GLY A 358 -2.82 -19.35 15.67
N ALA A 359 -3.75 -18.60 15.07
CA ALA A 359 -3.48 -17.30 14.44
C ALA A 359 -2.95 -16.25 15.44
N GLY A 360 -3.58 -16.12 16.61
CA GLY A 360 -3.18 -15.14 17.62
C GLY A 360 -1.78 -15.39 18.20
N PHE A 361 -1.42 -16.65 18.45
CA PHE A 361 -0.11 -17.01 18.98
C PHE A 361 1.03 -16.69 18.00
N ILE A 362 0.85 -17.04 16.72
CA ILE A 362 1.82 -16.73 15.67
C ILE A 362 1.98 -15.23 15.48
N TRP A 363 0.89 -14.48 15.54
CA TRP A 363 0.96 -13.03 15.44
C TRP A 363 1.69 -12.40 16.65
N GLY A 364 1.48 -12.93 17.85
CA GLY A 364 2.23 -12.53 19.05
C GLY A 364 3.74 -12.76 18.90
N ILE A 365 4.15 -13.97 18.52
CA ILE A 365 5.57 -14.31 18.27
C ILE A 365 6.16 -13.41 17.19
N SER A 366 5.41 -13.16 16.12
CA SER A 366 5.84 -12.30 15.02
C SER A 366 6.16 -10.88 15.48
N ASN A 367 5.36 -10.30 16.37
CA ASN A 367 5.61 -8.96 16.92
C ASN A 367 6.86 -8.93 17.82
N ILE A 368 7.10 -9.98 18.62
CA ILE A 368 8.33 -10.11 19.42
C ILE A 368 9.55 -10.21 18.52
N PHE A 369 9.47 -11.05 17.48
CA PHE A 369 10.55 -11.21 16.50
C PHE A 369 10.85 -9.91 15.75
N MET A 370 9.81 -9.17 15.36
CA MET A 370 9.93 -7.83 14.78
C MET A 370 10.65 -6.87 15.72
N ALA A 371 10.28 -6.83 17.01
CA ALA A 371 10.93 -5.98 18.00
C ALA A 371 12.43 -6.30 18.16
N ILE A 372 12.80 -7.59 18.19
CA ILE A 372 14.20 -8.03 18.22
C ILE A 372 14.95 -7.57 16.98
N CYS A 373 14.34 -7.68 15.79
CA CYS A 373 14.94 -7.20 14.54
C CYS A 373 15.19 -5.69 14.59
N PHE A 374 14.22 -4.88 15.04
CA PHE A 374 14.40 -3.44 15.16
C PHE A 374 15.44 -3.03 16.22
N LEU A 375 15.51 -3.74 17.35
CA LEU A 375 16.61 -3.56 18.31
C LEU A 375 17.97 -3.88 17.69
N THR A 376 18.03 -4.92 16.86
CA THR A 376 19.26 -5.30 16.17
C THR A 376 19.68 -4.22 15.15
N ILE A 377 18.73 -3.58 14.44
CA ILE A 377 19.02 -2.43 13.56
C ILE A 377 19.69 -1.29 14.34
N LEU A 378 19.20 -0.98 15.55
CA LEU A 378 19.82 0.04 16.40
C LEU A 378 21.24 -0.33 16.82
N VAL A 379 21.46 -1.60 17.21
CA VAL A 379 22.81 -2.10 17.55
C VAL A 379 23.75 -2.02 16.35
N VAL A 380 23.30 -2.42 15.15
CA VAL A 380 24.08 -2.33 13.92
C VAL A 380 24.44 -0.89 13.59
N THR A 381 23.49 0.05 13.76
CA THR A 381 23.73 1.49 13.57
C THR A 381 24.76 2.01 14.57
N TYR A 382 24.65 1.64 15.85
CA TYR A 382 25.61 2.03 16.87
C TYR A 382 27.02 1.49 16.58
N VAL A 383 27.13 0.22 16.18
CA VAL A 383 28.43 -0.38 15.82
C VAL A 383 29.00 0.28 14.56
N ALA A 384 28.17 0.57 13.56
CA ALA A 384 28.58 1.27 12.35
C ALA A 384 29.19 2.65 12.66
N ASN A 385 28.52 3.45 13.50
CA ASN A 385 28.99 4.78 13.88
C ASN A 385 30.29 4.78 14.70
N ASN A 386 30.59 3.71 15.44
CA ASN A 386 31.78 3.62 16.28
C ASN A 386 33.01 3.01 15.58
N MET A 387 32.88 2.48 14.37
CA MET A 387 34.00 1.83 13.67
C MET A 387 34.84 2.77 12.80
N GLY A 388 34.49 4.06 12.73
CA GLY A 388 35.33 5.09 12.12
C GLY A 388 35.55 5.02 10.60
N TYR A 389 34.84 4.13 9.88
CA TYR A 389 34.93 4.03 8.41
C TYR A 389 34.05 5.07 7.68
N ILE A 390 33.05 5.63 8.37
CA ILE A 390 32.07 6.55 7.81
C ILE A 390 32.78 7.82 7.29
N GLY A 391 32.64 8.09 6.00
CA GLY A 391 33.24 9.24 5.32
C GLY A 391 34.61 8.99 4.68
N HIS A 392 35.26 7.85 4.97
CA HIS A 392 36.56 7.50 4.41
C HIS A 392 36.50 6.27 3.51
N ASP A 393 35.84 5.19 3.98
CA ASP A 393 35.82 3.89 3.31
C ASP A 393 34.41 3.32 3.18
N LEU A 394 34.25 2.30 2.33
CA LEU A 394 33.02 1.53 2.21
C LEU A 394 32.77 0.68 3.48
N PRO A 395 31.50 0.38 3.81
CA PRO A 395 31.19 -0.40 5.00
C PRO A 395 31.84 -1.78 4.96
N PRO A 396 32.43 -2.24 6.09
CA PRO A 396 32.88 -3.62 6.25
C PRO A 396 31.80 -4.61 5.84
N LYS A 397 32.22 -5.67 5.14
CA LYS A 397 31.32 -6.73 4.66
C LYS A 397 30.49 -7.36 5.79
N SER A 398 31.00 -7.36 7.02
CA SER A 398 30.30 -7.87 8.21
C SER A 398 29.03 -7.06 8.55
N ILE A 399 29.13 -5.73 8.62
CA ILE A 399 27.97 -4.85 8.87
C ILE A 399 26.95 -4.99 7.76
N LEU A 400 27.43 -4.92 6.51
CA LEU A 400 26.57 -4.97 5.34
C LEU A 400 25.79 -6.30 5.33
N SER A 401 26.48 -7.41 5.58
CA SER A 401 25.84 -8.73 5.67
C SER A 401 24.83 -8.80 6.82
N ALA A 402 25.17 -8.24 8.00
CA ALA A 402 24.25 -8.18 9.13
C ALA A 402 22.98 -7.39 8.80
N ALA A 403 23.11 -6.20 8.19
CA ALA A 403 21.99 -5.37 7.79
C ALA A 403 21.08 -6.07 6.76
N LEU A 404 21.67 -6.71 5.74
CA LEU A 404 20.92 -7.48 4.73
C LEU A 404 20.20 -8.70 5.32
N ILE A 405 20.83 -9.41 6.26
CA ILE A 405 20.20 -10.55 6.96
C ILE A 405 18.98 -10.06 7.75
N ILE A 406 19.10 -8.94 8.47
CA ILE A 406 17.98 -8.38 9.23
C ILE A 406 16.82 -7.98 8.30
N PHE A 407 17.12 -7.32 7.17
CA PHE A 407 16.11 -6.97 6.17
C PHE A 407 15.40 -8.22 5.64
N ALA A 408 16.15 -9.27 5.30
CA ALA A 408 15.58 -10.54 4.85
C ALA A 408 14.66 -11.17 5.92
N LEU A 409 15.13 -11.24 7.17
CA LEU A 409 14.38 -11.82 8.29
C LEU A 409 13.08 -11.06 8.58
N LEU A 410 13.08 -9.73 8.45
CA LEU A 410 11.89 -8.89 8.61
C LEU A 410 10.76 -9.20 7.61
N GLY A 411 11.05 -9.94 6.52
CA GLY A 411 10.02 -10.37 5.58
C GLY A 411 8.97 -11.30 6.21
N ALA A 412 9.40 -12.17 7.13
CA ALA A 412 8.51 -13.11 7.81
C ALA A 412 7.45 -12.42 8.70
N PRO A 413 7.82 -11.51 9.64
CA PRO A 413 6.83 -10.81 10.42
C PRO A 413 5.98 -9.83 9.60
N LEU A 414 6.52 -9.30 8.49
CA LEU A 414 5.76 -8.46 7.57
C LEU A 414 4.61 -9.24 6.89
N ALA A 415 4.89 -10.46 6.40
CA ALA A 415 3.85 -11.37 5.86
C ALA A 415 2.71 -11.59 6.87
N ILE A 416 3.06 -11.92 8.12
CA ILE A 416 2.09 -12.20 9.18
C ILE A 416 1.25 -10.95 9.50
N THR A 417 1.89 -9.78 9.59
CA THR A 417 1.24 -8.49 9.85
C THR A 417 0.22 -8.13 8.76
N TYR A 418 0.50 -8.45 7.49
CA TYR A 418 -0.40 -8.16 6.38
C TYR A 418 -1.63 -9.07 6.31
N SER A 419 -1.59 -10.24 6.94
CA SER A 419 -2.59 -11.30 6.68
C SER A 419 -3.38 -11.70 7.93
N VAL A 420 -2.68 -11.93 9.06
CA VAL A 420 -3.28 -12.55 10.24
C VAL A 420 -4.31 -11.66 10.95
N PRO A 421 -4.05 -10.36 11.20
CA PRO A 421 -5.04 -9.47 11.82
C PRO A 421 -6.34 -9.42 11.02
N TYR A 422 -6.24 -9.26 9.70
CA TYR A 422 -7.41 -9.23 8.81
C TYR A 422 -8.19 -10.53 8.82
N ALA A 423 -7.51 -11.69 8.82
CA ALA A 423 -8.17 -13.00 8.90
C ALA A 423 -8.90 -13.19 10.24
N MET A 424 -8.31 -12.75 11.35
CA MET A 424 -8.93 -12.81 12.67
C MET A 424 -10.18 -11.93 12.76
N ILE A 425 -10.13 -10.70 12.24
CA ILE A 425 -11.31 -9.83 12.23
C ILE A 425 -12.38 -10.41 11.29
N SER A 426 -12.00 -10.86 10.08
CA SER A 426 -12.95 -11.43 9.10
C SER A 426 -13.75 -12.60 9.65
N SER A 427 -13.09 -13.53 10.37
CA SER A 427 -13.77 -14.72 10.93
C SER A 427 -14.79 -14.37 12.02
N ARG A 428 -14.61 -13.24 12.71
CA ARG A 428 -15.55 -12.74 13.72
C ARG A 428 -16.69 -11.93 13.10
N VAL A 429 -16.41 -11.13 12.08
CA VAL A 429 -17.44 -10.36 11.37
C VAL A 429 -18.41 -11.28 10.62
N GLU A 430 -17.92 -12.36 10.00
CA GLU A 430 -18.79 -13.39 9.39
C GLU A 430 -19.74 -14.02 10.42
N SER A 431 -19.27 -14.27 11.64
CA SER A 431 -20.11 -14.83 12.71
C SER A 431 -21.20 -13.89 13.21
N LEU A 432 -21.06 -12.58 12.98
CA LEU A 432 -22.00 -11.54 13.43
C LEU A 432 -23.06 -11.17 12.37
N GLN A 433 -23.05 -11.76 11.17
CA GLN A 433 -23.96 -11.43 10.05
C GLN A 433 -24.04 -9.92 9.66
N LEU A 434 -23.10 -9.10 10.14
CA LEU A 434 -23.06 -7.64 9.93
C LEU A 434 -22.94 -7.23 8.44
N GLY A 435 -22.72 -8.17 7.53
CA GLY A 435 -22.65 -7.94 6.08
C GLY A 435 -23.99 -8.04 5.33
N GLN A 436 -25.10 -8.38 5.99
CA GLN A 436 -26.42 -8.54 5.33
C GLN A 436 -27.43 -7.43 5.66
N GLY A 437 -27.23 -6.66 6.74
CA GLY A 437 -28.23 -5.69 7.22
C GLY A 437 -28.02 -4.22 6.79
N CYS A 438 -26.78 -3.78 6.53
CA CYS A 438 -26.47 -2.35 6.41
C CYS A 438 -26.11 -1.87 4.98
N GLY A 439 -26.35 -2.66 3.94
CA GLY A 439 -26.04 -2.27 2.54
C GLY A 439 -24.55 -2.12 2.19
N VAL A 440 -23.66 -1.97 3.18
CA VAL A 440 -22.21 -1.91 3.02
C VAL A 440 -21.60 -3.32 3.20
N PRO A 441 -20.90 -3.87 2.19
CA PRO A 441 -20.21 -5.15 2.37
C PRO A 441 -19.17 -5.03 3.48
N GLY A 442 -19.25 -5.87 4.53
CA GLY A 442 -18.37 -5.82 5.71
C GLY A 442 -16.86 -5.94 5.44
N LYS A 443 -16.46 -6.24 4.20
CA LYS A 443 -15.06 -6.19 3.75
C LYS A 443 -14.54 -4.76 3.59
N TRP A 444 -15.40 -3.82 3.19
CA TRP A 444 -15.04 -2.41 3.00
C TRP A 444 -14.95 -1.65 4.31
N THR A 445 -15.86 -1.94 5.25
CA THR A 445 -15.81 -1.34 6.59
C THR A 445 -14.52 -1.71 7.33
N MET A 446 -14.07 -2.95 7.16
CA MET A 446 -12.85 -3.46 7.77
C MET A 446 -11.57 -2.93 7.12
N GLY A 447 -11.53 -2.78 5.79
CA GLY A 447 -10.43 -2.12 5.09
C GLY A 447 -10.27 -0.67 5.51
N SER A 448 -11.38 0.08 5.56
CA SER A 448 -11.42 1.48 6.02
C SER A 448 -10.99 1.60 7.48
N ALA A 449 -11.42 0.68 8.35
CA ALA A 449 -10.99 0.62 9.74
C ALA A 449 -9.47 0.53 9.83
N VAL A 450 -8.88 -0.44 9.13
CA VAL A 450 -7.43 -0.66 9.23
C VAL A 450 -6.65 0.51 8.62
N TRP A 451 -7.16 1.15 7.57
CA TRP A 451 -6.58 2.38 7.05
C TRP A 451 -6.72 3.57 7.99
N TRP A 452 -7.84 3.71 8.70
CA TRP A 452 -8.01 4.70 9.76
C TRP A 452 -6.96 4.52 10.84
N TRP A 453 -6.74 3.28 11.29
CA TRP A 453 -5.73 2.98 12.29
C TRP A 453 -4.31 3.17 11.77
N LYS A 454 -4.05 2.81 10.51
CA LYS A 454 -2.79 3.12 9.84
C LYS A 454 -2.54 4.62 9.76
N LEU A 455 -3.54 5.42 9.42
CA LEU A 455 -3.43 6.88 9.37
C LEU A 455 -3.16 7.45 10.77
N SER A 456 -3.90 7.02 11.78
CA SER A 456 -3.65 7.41 13.18
C SER A 456 -2.24 7.03 13.64
N SER A 457 -1.79 5.82 13.30
CA SER A 457 -0.44 5.33 13.60
C SER A 457 0.63 6.14 12.88
N PHE A 458 0.40 6.46 11.61
CA PHE A 458 1.31 7.27 10.80
C PHE A 458 1.44 8.68 11.37
N CYS A 459 0.32 9.33 11.72
CA CYS A 459 0.32 10.65 12.35
C CYS A 459 1.07 10.62 13.69
N CYS A 460 0.83 9.60 14.53
CA CYS A 460 1.52 9.43 15.80
C CYS A 460 3.05 9.26 15.61
N GLY A 461 3.48 8.33 14.74
CA GLY A 461 4.89 8.08 14.46
C GLY A 461 5.61 9.28 13.81
N SER A 462 4.94 9.96 12.88
CA SER A 462 5.47 11.16 12.22
C SER A 462 5.63 12.33 13.19
N THR A 463 4.69 12.49 14.13
CA THR A 463 4.80 13.52 15.18
C THR A 463 5.96 13.24 16.13
N CYS A 464 6.21 11.97 16.50
CA CYS A 464 7.39 11.58 17.28
C CYS A 464 8.70 11.87 16.53
N SER A 465 8.80 11.54 15.24
CA SER A 465 9.98 11.85 14.42
C SER A 465 10.19 13.35 14.25
N PHE A 466 9.10 14.12 14.05
CA PHE A 466 9.13 15.57 13.93
C PHE A 466 9.60 16.23 15.24
N CYS A 467 9.03 15.83 16.39
CA CYS A 467 9.44 16.31 17.72
C CYS A 467 10.92 16.02 18.01
N LYS A 468 11.41 14.82 17.67
CA LYS A 468 12.82 14.44 17.89
C LYS A 468 13.77 15.26 17.02
N TRP A 469 13.38 15.60 15.79
CA TRP A 469 14.17 16.41 14.89
C TRP A 469 14.19 17.90 15.29
N THR A 470 13.06 18.46 15.71
CA THR A 470 13.03 19.82 16.31
C THR A 470 13.87 19.91 17.58
N HIS A 471 13.86 18.88 18.43
CA HIS A 471 14.73 18.82 19.61
C HIS A 471 16.21 18.62 19.27
N CYS A 472 16.57 17.85 18.22
CA CYS A 472 17.96 17.67 17.80
C CYS A 472 18.58 18.95 17.20
N HIS A 473 17.82 19.75 16.45
CA HIS A 473 18.33 21.03 15.91
C HIS A 473 18.34 22.18 16.93
N LEU A 474 17.49 22.12 17.97
CA LEU A 474 17.57 23.01 19.13
C LEU A 474 18.57 22.53 20.20
N GLY A 475 19.15 21.33 20.02
CA GLY A 475 19.95 20.63 21.03
C GLY A 475 21.44 20.50 20.74
N SER A 476 22.01 21.26 19.80
CA SER A 476 23.47 21.39 19.67
C SER A 476 23.99 22.56 20.50
N SER A 477 23.78 22.50 21.82
CA SER A 477 24.50 23.28 22.84
C SER A 477 24.18 22.67 24.20
N SER A 478 24.96 21.68 24.61
CA SER A 478 25.03 21.27 26.00
C SER A 478 25.76 22.36 26.80
N VAL A 479 25.03 23.41 27.21
CA VAL A 479 25.46 24.30 28.30
C VAL A 479 24.24 24.59 29.17
N TRP A 480 24.42 24.29 30.45
CA TRP A 480 23.52 24.54 31.55
C TRP A 480 22.90 25.94 31.55
N CYS A 481 21.63 26.01 31.95
CA CYS A 481 20.91 27.23 32.32
C CYS A 481 21.75 28.14 33.25
N SER A 482 21.98 29.38 32.83
CA SER A 482 22.08 30.54 33.72
C SER A 482 21.73 31.83 32.96
N GLU A 483 20.50 32.29 33.23
CA GLU A 483 20.05 33.70 33.21
C GLU A 483 19.87 34.49 31.88
N PRO A 484 19.04 35.55 31.90
CA PRO A 484 17.92 35.70 30.96
C PRO A 484 18.06 36.93 30.05
N GLN A 485 17.40 36.95 28.89
CA GLN A 485 16.71 38.14 28.38
C GLN A 485 15.95 37.93 27.04
N LYS A 486 14.64 38.23 27.09
CA LYS A 486 13.83 38.99 26.11
C LYS A 486 13.19 38.27 24.89
N PRO A 487 12.04 38.78 24.40
CA PRO A 487 10.79 38.03 24.46
C PRO A 487 10.02 38.01 23.12
N HIS A 488 9.94 36.88 22.41
CA HIS A 488 9.03 36.73 21.27
C HIS A 488 8.56 35.27 21.11
N MET A 489 7.89 34.70 22.12
CA MET A 489 7.23 33.39 21.98
C MET A 489 5.97 33.22 22.84
N ARG A 490 5.22 34.30 23.10
CA ARG A 490 3.91 34.23 23.79
C ARG A 490 2.74 33.86 22.86
N ILE A 491 2.87 32.81 22.06
CA ILE A 491 1.74 32.27 21.29
C ILE A 491 1.45 30.79 21.61
N PHE A 492 2.43 30.02 22.11
CA PHE A 492 2.23 28.59 22.43
C PHE A 492 1.88 28.30 23.89
N GLU A 493 2.04 29.24 24.83
CA GLU A 493 1.65 29.04 26.24
C GLU A 493 0.12 29.07 26.50
N LYS A 494 -0.70 29.51 25.55
CA LYS A 494 -2.16 29.56 25.73
C LYS A 494 -2.90 28.26 25.40
N LEU A 495 -2.20 27.21 24.94
CA LEU A 495 -2.83 25.96 24.51
C LEU A 495 -2.69 24.77 25.48
N GLY A 496 -2.11 24.94 26.67
CA GLY A 496 -2.33 24.02 27.81
C GLY A 496 -1.87 22.56 27.62
N TRP A 497 -0.91 22.27 26.74
CA TRP A 497 -0.34 20.93 26.56
C TRP A 497 1.06 20.86 27.16
N CYS A 498 1.16 20.88 28.49
CA CYS A 498 2.30 20.32 29.23
C CYS A 498 1.94 20.31 30.72
N ALA A 499 1.49 19.16 31.21
CA ALA A 499 1.50 18.89 32.64
C ALA A 499 2.91 18.43 33.01
N SER A 500 3.72 19.35 33.51
CA SER A 500 4.97 19.04 34.19
C SER A 500 4.64 18.56 35.61
N HIS A 501 5.01 17.33 35.94
CA HIS A 501 5.19 16.91 37.34
C HIS A 501 6.69 16.76 37.63
N PRO A 502 7.10 17.04 38.88
CA PRO A 502 8.38 17.65 39.24
C PRO A 502 9.61 16.76 39.06
#